data_AF-A0A1B9F623-F1
#
_entry.id   AF-A0A1B9F623-F1
#
_cell.length_a   1.000
_cell.length_b   1.000
_cell.length_c   1.000
_cell.angle_alpha   90.00
_cell.angle_beta   90.00
_cell.angle_gamma   90.00
#
_symmetry.space_group_name_H-M   'P 1'
#
loop_
_entity.id
_entity.type
_entity.pdbx_description
1 polymer ?
#
loop_
_entity_poly.entity_id
_entity_poly.type
_entity_poly.pdbx_seq_one_letter_code
_entity_poly.pdbx_strand_id
1 'polypeptide(L)'
;MLHIHILNVGQGDSIIIQYEGEEGPAFGVIDSNTFGGDPCPALTRLRSLGAERLSFVALTHPDSDHYSGLSHILKYYKDRISTFYCFPFGIHLQGRLRKFATIYRQLYVDSDPSIRKRYKELIQILYLVKQYIGLENWEEPTGGFTPIAPKGFKGVDIRVLLPLPNLKGRYFDMIEAGSYDVTASNENNRLSMAFSFKYKGKQIILGGDCQEKRWFEHKRFCSRADITLLGNSVKLPHHGADKDNSVDVISHLFDNDDHRSAIISAGGGSHPAKGTLLRLEEKKFSPYCTNLSKYCSNIRDVDFSLSAKHDLNPRLVRFLESCKVSNKIRPCQGDITISINGKGHFAIDRQYENSCPRRGDFEFLRAG
;
A
#
# COMPACT_ATOMS: atom_id res chain seq x y z
N MET A 1 -1.53 7.76 -20.00
CA MET A 1 -2.37 6.84 -19.21
C MET A 1 -1.79 6.73 -17.81
N LEU A 2 -2.60 6.64 -16.76
CA LEU A 2 -2.12 6.42 -15.38
C LEU A 2 -2.39 4.96 -14.99
N HIS A 3 -1.38 4.28 -14.45
CA HIS A 3 -1.48 2.96 -13.85
C HIS A 3 -0.95 2.98 -12.42
N ILE A 4 -1.65 2.29 -11.52
CA ILE A 4 -1.22 2.01 -10.15
C ILE A 4 -1.20 0.50 -9.99
N HIS A 5 0.00 -0.08 -9.96
CA HIS A 5 0.22 -1.51 -9.78
C HIS A 5 0.43 -1.79 -8.29
N ILE A 6 -0.48 -2.54 -7.69
CA ILE A 6 -0.41 -3.02 -6.31
C ILE A 6 0.00 -4.49 -6.39
N LEU A 7 1.23 -4.79 -5.99
CA LEU A 7 1.83 -6.10 -6.17
C LEU A 7 1.45 -7.05 -5.03
N ASN A 8 1.30 -8.33 -5.35
CA ASN A 8 1.10 -9.37 -4.37
C ASN A 8 2.43 -9.68 -3.65
N VAL A 9 2.59 -9.08 -2.47
CA VAL A 9 3.76 -9.25 -1.62
C VAL A 9 3.45 -9.91 -0.29
N GLY A 10 2.40 -10.74 -0.23
CA GLY A 10 1.96 -11.31 1.02
C GLY A 10 1.42 -10.21 1.95
N GLN A 11 2.03 -10.08 3.13
CA GLN A 11 1.71 -9.00 4.07
C GLN A 11 2.58 -7.77 3.79
N GLY A 12 1.97 -6.59 3.74
CA GLY A 12 2.65 -5.32 3.45
C GLY A 12 2.27 -4.75 2.08
N ASP A 13 3.05 -3.79 1.63
CA ASP A 13 2.82 -3.08 0.37
C ASP A 13 4.03 -3.06 -0.56
N SER A 14 3.74 -3.03 -1.85
CA SER A 14 4.68 -2.73 -2.93
C SER A 14 3.89 -2.17 -4.09
N ILE A 15 4.02 -0.86 -4.31
CA ILE A 15 3.16 -0.15 -5.25
C ILE A 15 4.03 0.57 -6.27
N ILE A 16 3.72 0.38 -7.56
CA ILE A 16 4.36 1.10 -8.66
C ILE A 16 3.33 2.05 -9.27
N ILE A 17 3.72 3.31 -9.43
CA ILE A 17 2.96 4.30 -10.18
C ILE A 17 3.62 4.44 -11.55
N GLN A 18 2.88 4.17 -12.62
CA GLN A 18 3.32 4.38 -14.00
C GLN A 18 2.43 5.44 -14.63
N TYR A 19 3.02 6.45 -15.24
CA TYR A 19 2.30 7.45 -16.00
C TYR A 19 2.90 7.59 -17.39
N GLU A 20 2.10 7.33 -18.40
CA GLU A 20 2.43 7.56 -19.81
C GLU A 20 1.92 8.95 -20.19
N GLY A 21 2.79 9.94 -20.08
CA GLY A 21 2.54 11.32 -20.45
C GLY A 21 3.09 11.68 -21.83
N GLU A 22 2.95 12.94 -22.21
CA GLU A 22 3.50 13.48 -23.47
C GLU A 22 5.03 13.41 -23.52
N GLU A 23 5.69 13.49 -22.37
CA GLU A 23 7.16 13.42 -22.22
C GLU A 23 7.69 11.97 -22.15
N GLY A 24 6.82 10.97 -22.36
CA GLY A 24 7.14 9.55 -22.23
C GLY A 24 6.71 8.95 -20.87
N PRO A 25 7.11 7.69 -20.59
CA PRO A 25 6.72 7.01 -19.37
C PRO A 25 7.52 7.51 -18.16
N ALA A 26 6.81 7.80 -17.08
CA ALA A 26 7.35 8.16 -15.77
C ALA A 26 6.97 7.08 -14.74
N PHE A 27 7.88 6.78 -13.82
CA PHE A 27 7.71 5.73 -12.83
C PHE A 27 7.98 6.24 -11.42
N GLY A 28 7.15 5.81 -10.47
CA GLY A 28 7.35 6.03 -9.05
C GLY A 28 7.11 4.74 -8.26
N VAL A 29 7.70 4.65 -7.08
CA VAL A 29 7.48 3.53 -6.14
C VAL A 29 6.93 4.08 -4.84
N ILE A 30 5.93 3.43 -4.28
CA ILE A 30 5.44 3.65 -2.91
C ILE A 30 5.54 2.32 -2.18
N ASP A 31 6.43 2.27 -1.20
CA ASP A 31 6.78 1.07 -0.43
C ASP A 31 7.30 -0.09 -1.30
N SER A 32 8.07 -0.98 -0.67
CA SER A 32 8.56 -2.21 -1.29
C SER A 32 8.86 -3.28 -0.26
N ASN A 33 8.50 -4.51 -0.57
CA ASN A 33 8.65 -5.69 0.25
C ASN A 33 9.48 -6.76 -0.47
N THR A 34 10.28 -7.55 0.25
CA THR A 34 11.10 -8.65 -0.31
C THR A 34 10.36 -9.97 -0.49
N PHE A 35 9.04 -10.01 -0.33
CA PHE A 35 8.24 -11.22 -0.51
C PHE A 35 8.53 -11.87 -1.87
N GLY A 36 8.82 -13.17 -1.89
CA GLY A 36 9.19 -13.87 -3.12
C GLY A 36 10.67 -13.78 -3.52
N GLY A 37 11.51 -13.01 -2.81
CA GLY A 37 12.97 -13.10 -2.87
C GLY A 37 13.71 -11.86 -3.39
N ASP A 38 14.90 -12.10 -3.97
CA ASP A 38 15.82 -11.12 -4.54
C ASP A 38 16.04 -11.43 -6.04
N PRO A 39 15.69 -10.51 -6.98
CA PRO A 39 15.18 -9.15 -6.76
C PRO A 39 13.76 -9.13 -6.19
N CYS A 40 13.43 -8.04 -5.48
CA CYS A 40 12.10 -7.88 -4.90
C CYS A 40 11.03 -7.76 -6.00
N PRO A 41 9.75 -8.09 -5.76
CA PRO A 41 8.69 -8.05 -6.77
C PRO A 41 8.57 -6.70 -7.47
N ALA A 42 8.70 -5.60 -6.73
CA ALA A 42 8.67 -4.26 -7.30
C ALA A 42 9.81 -4.04 -8.32
N LEU A 43 11.03 -4.47 -8.02
CA LEU A 43 12.15 -4.36 -8.95
C LEU A 43 11.93 -5.24 -10.19
N THR A 44 11.46 -6.47 -10.01
CA THR A 44 11.12 -7.37 -11.13
C THR A 44 10.06 -6.75 -12.04
N ARG A 45 9.00 -6.19 -11.45
CA ARG A 45 7.93 -5.55 -12.22
C ARG A 45 8.42 -4.29 -12.95
N LEU A 46 9.15 -3.41 -12.28
CA LEU A 46 9.73 -2.21 -12.90
C LEU A 46 10.59 -2.55 -14.12
N ARG A 47 11.44 -3.60 -14.02
CA ARG A 47 12.26 -4.08 -15.13
C ARG A 47 11.40 -4.59 -16.29
N SER A 48 10.32 -5.33 -16.00
CA SER A 48 9.38 -5.80 -17.03
C SER A 48 8.62 -4.67 -17.73
N LEU A 49 8.43 -3.54 -17.04
CA LEU A 49 7.79 -2.33 -17.58
C LEU A 49 8.78 -1.42 -18.33
N GLY A 50 10.06 -1.78 -18.39
CA GLY A 50 11.09 -0.98 -19.06
C GLY A 50 11.46 0.30 -18.31
N ALA A 51 11.26 0.36 -16.98
CA ALA A 51 11.63 1.53 -16.20
C ALA A 51 13.16 1.69 -16.16
N GLU A 52 13.68 2.76 -16.76
CA GLU A 52 15.12 3.06 -16.77
C GLU A 52 15.54 3.99 -15.63
N ARG A 53 14.60 4.74 -15.07
CA ARG A 53 14.77 5.71 -14.00
C ARG A 53 13.48 5.84 -13.20
N LEU A 54 13.57 6.34 -11.98
CA LEU A 54 12.42 6.63 -11.14
C LEU A 54 12.31 8.13 -10.90
N SER A 55 11.12 8.66 -11.12
CA SER A 55 10.79 10.03 -10.75
C SER A 55 10.74 10.18 -9.24
N PHE A 56 10.27 9.16 -8.53
CA PHE A 56 10.34 9.16 -7.07
C PHE A 56 10.33 7.76 -6.47
N VAL A 57 10.81 7.68 -5.23
CA VAL A 57 10.57 6.55 -4.31
C VAL A 57 9.97 7.12 -3.04
N ALA A 58 8.91 6.52 -2.52
CA ALA A 58 8.27 6.92 -1.28
C ALA A 58 8.28 5.79 -0.24
N LEU A 59 8.55 6.15 1.02
CA LEU A 59 8.39 5.26 2.17
C LEU A 59 7.29 5.79 3.09
N THR A 60 6.20 5.05 3.20
CA THR A 60 5.01 5.51 3.93
C THR A 60 5.22 5.57 5.43
N HIS A 61 5.91 4.60 6.04
CA HIS A 61 6.22 4.53 7.47
C HIS A 61 7.30 3.47 7.75
N PRO A 62 7.93 3.45 8.94
CA PRO A 62 9.12 2.63 9.20
C PRO A 62 8.83 1.19 9.64
N ASP A 63 7.92 0.51 8.94
CA ASP A 63 7.62 -0.92 9.16
C ASP A 63 8.18 -1.80 8.03
N SER A 64 8.73 -2.96 8.41
CA SER A 64 9.56 -3.77 7.51
C SER A 64 8.81 -4.36 6.32
N ASP A 65 7.52 -4.61 6.48
CA ASP A 65 6.65 -5.06 5.41
C ASP A 65 6.34 -3.95 4.37
N HIS A 66 6.81 -2.73 4.62
CA HIS A 66 6.75 -1.57 3.71
C HIS A 66 8.10 -1.13 3.16
N TYR A 67 9.22 -1.38 3.85
CA TYR A 67 10.53 -0.93 3.39
C TYR A 67 11.52 -2.02 2.96
N SER A 68 11.31 -3.29 3.33
CA SER A 68 12.34 -4.34 3.18
C SER A 68 12.89 -4.45 1.75
N GLY A 69 12.06 -4.25 0.73
CA GLY A 69 12.44 -4.32 -0.68
C GLY A 69 13.11 -3.06 -1.25
N LEU A 70 13.07 -1.93 -0.53
CA LEU A 70 13.59 -0.65 -1.05
C LEU A 70 15.10 -0.68 -1.29
N SER A 71 15.85 -1.49 -0.53
CA SER A 71 17.30 -1.60 -0.72
C SER A 71 17.67 -2.16 -2.10
N HIS A 72 16.86 -3.08 -2.66
CA HIS A 72 17.06 -3.63 -4.01
C HIS A 72 16.84 -2.54 -5.07
N ILE A 73 15.78 -1.74 -4.89
CA ILE A 73 15.41 -0.64 -5.80
C ILE A 73 16.48 0.46 -5.78
N LEU A 74 16.87 0.93 -4.60
CA LEU A 74 17.86 2.00 -4.42
C LEU A 74 19.21 1.62 -5.03
N LYS A 75 19.66 0.37 -4.85
CA LYS A 75 20.91 -0.12 -5.44
C LYS A 75 20.83 -0.23 -6.96
N TYR A 76 19.72 -0.75 -7.49
CA TYR A 76 19.57 -0.92 -8.95
C TYR A 76 19.46 0.41 -9.68
N TYR A 77 18.66 1.35 -9.15
CA TYR A 77 18.49 2.71 -9.71
C TYR A 77 19.43 3.73 -9.07
N LYS A 78 20.61 3.30 -8.61
CA LYS A 78 21.63 4.20 -8.09
C LYS A 78 21.82 5.40 -9.03
N ASP A 79 21.77 6.61 -8.48
CA ASP A 79 21.89 7.91 -9.17
C ASP A 79 20.85 8.16 -10.30
N ARG A 80 19.79 7.34 -10.35
CA ARG A 80 18.69 7.40 -11.34
C ARG A 80 17.31 7.54 -10.69
N ILE A 81 17.27 8.04 -9.47
CA ILE A 81 16.04 8.36 -8.72
C ILE A 81 16.04 9.87 -8.49
N SER A 82 14.95 10.56 -8.85
CA SER A 82 14.92 12.03 -8.77
C SER A 82 14.63 12.54 -7.36
N THR A 83 13.63 11.96 -6.67
CA THR A 83 13.19 12.43 -5.35
C THR A 83 12.86 11.26 -4.43
N PHE A 84 13.19 11.39 -3.15
CA PHE A 84 12.72 10.48 -2.11
C PHE A 84 11.69 11.19 -1.22
N TYR A 85 10.51 10.61 -1.10
CA TYR A 85 9.47 11.07 -0.16
C TYR A 85 9.41 10.13 1.05
N CYS A 86 9.30 10.66 2.26
CA CYS A 86 8.97 9.80 3.38
C CYS A 86 8.10 10.47 4.44
N PHE A 87 7.58 9.63 5.33
CA PHE A 87 6.98 10.08 6.59
C PHE A 87 7.87 11.10 7.31
N PRO A 88 7.32 11.96 8.17
CA PRO A 88 8.05 13.11 8.69
C PRO A 88 9.05 12.75 9.80
N PHE A 89 10.12 12.10 9.38
CA PHE A 89 11.26 11.63 10.16
C PHE A 89 12.03 12.81 10.79
N GLY A 90 11.99 13.98 10.16
CA GLY A 90 12.70 15.19 10.56
C GLY A 90 14.17 15.15 10.15
N ILE A 91 14.53 14.50 9.05
CA ILE A 91 15.93 14.24 8.64
C ILE A 91 16.77 15.52 8.52
N HIS A 92 16.13 16.63 8.15
CA HIS A 92 16.75 17.94 7.95
C HIS A 92 17.24 18.60 9.24
N LEU A 93 16.88 18.05 10.40
CA LEU A 93 17.44 18.48 11.68
C LEU A 93 18.85 17.91 11.85
N GLN A 94 19.80 18.79 12.14
CA GLN A 94 21.23 18.47 12.12
C GLN A 94 21.59 17.25 12.98
N GLY A 95 22.40 16.36 12.42
CA GLY A 95 22.98 15.21 13.14
C GLY A 95 22.03 14.03 13.38
N ARG A 96 20.75 14.11 12.99
CA ARG A 96 19.76 13.05 13.28
C ARG A 96 20.11 11.69 12.68
N LEU A 97 20.59 11.63 11.43
CA LEU A 97 21.03 10.34 10.84
C LEU A 97 22.23 9.73 11.60
N ARG A 98 23.17 10.56 12.06
CA ARG A 98 24.32 10.09 12.86
C ARG A 98 23.85 9.59 14.23
N LYS A 99 22.98 10.35 14.91
CA LYS A 99 22.34 9.95 16.17
C LYS A 99 21.58 8.63 16.02
N PHE A 100 20.81 8.46 14.96
CA PHE A 100 20.09 7.23 14.68
C PHE A 100 21.03 6.02 14.53
N ALA A 101 22.15 6.20 13.82
CA ALA A 101 23.19 5.18 13.72
C ALA A 101 23.88 4.88 15.07
N THR A 102 24.07 5.87 15.93
CA THR A 102 24.61 5.69 17.29
C THR A 102 23.66 4.87 18.16
N ILE A 103 22.36 5.18 18.12
CA ILE A 103 21.32 4.45 18.88
C ILE A 103 21.25 2.99 18.45
N TYR A 104 21.37 2.71 17.15
CA TYR A 104 21.48 1.32 16.67
C TYR A 104 22.68 0.56 17.25
N ARG A 105 23.84 1.21 17.40
CA ARG A 105 25.00 0.56 18.04
C ARG A 105 24.74 0.24 19.51
N GLN A 106 23.97 1.08 20.21
CA GLN A 106 23.59 0.85 21.62
C GLN A 106 22.57 -0.30 21.74
N LEU A 107 21.59 -0.35 20.84
CA LEU A 107 20.59 -1.44 20.74
C LEU A 107 21.20 -2.83 20.51
N TYR A 108 22.44 -2.90 20.03
CA TYR A 108 23.13 -4.14 19.68
C TYR A 108 23.27 -5.11 20.88
N VAL A 109 23.27 -4.58 22.11
CA VAL A 109 23.59 -5.33 23.33
C VAL A 109 22.39 -6.09 23.92
N ASP A 110 21.16 -5.54 23.86
CA ASP A 110 20.02 -6.07 24.65
C ASP A 110 18.70 -6.30 23.87
N SER A 111 18.71 -6.25 22.53
CA SER A 111 17.47 -6.38 21.72
C SER A 111 17.34 -7.69 20.94
N ASP A 112 16.09 -8.11 20.73
CA ASP A 112 15.71 -9.29 19.95
C ASP A 112 16.37 -9.26 18.54
N PRO A 113 16.93 -10.38 18.03
CA PRO A 113 17.57 -10.43 16.72
C PRO A 113 16.72 -9.88 15.55
N SER A 114 15.40 -10.07 15.60
CA SER A 114 14.48 -9.58 14.56
C SER A 114 14.34 -8.05 14.59
N ILE A 115 14.36 -7.44 15.78
CA ILE A 115 14.35 -5.99 15.97
C ILE A 115 15.65 -5.41 15.42
N ARG A 116 16.80 -6.00 15.78
CA ARG A 116 18.12 -5.57 15.25
C ARG A 116 18.17 -5.62 13.73
N LYS A 117 17.65 -6.69 13.12
CA LYS A 117 17.58 -6.83 11.67
C LYS A 117 16.75 -5.70 11.03
N ARG A 118 15.54 -5.45 11.54
CA ARG A 118 14.65 -4.38 11.05
C ARG A 118 15.29 -3.00 11.15
N TYR A 119 15.83 -2.64 12.31
CA TYR A 119 16.53 -1.36 12.46
C TYR A 119 17.74 -1.23 11.52
N LYS A 120 18.54 -2.30 11.37
CA LYS A 120 19.69 -2.31 10.46
C LYS A 120 19.27 -2.07 9.01
N GLU A 121 18.21 -2.74 8.57
CA GLU A 121 17.66 -2.59 7.22
C GLU A 121 17.14 -1.17 6.98
N LEU A 122 16.39 -0.62 7.93
CA LEU A 122 15.91 0.77 7.84
C LEU A 122 17.08 1.76 7.75
N ILE A 123 18.09 1.65 8.63
CA ILE A 123 19.29 2.51 8.57
C ILE A 123 20.00 2.39 7.23
N GLN A 124 20.12 1.16 6.71
CA GLN A 124 20.73 0.93 5.40
C GLN A 124 19.95 1.67 4.30
N ILE A 125 18.62 1.63 4.31
CA ILE A 125 17.78 2.34 3.34
C ILE A 125 17.99 3.85 3.44
N LEU A 126 17.91 4.42 4.65
CA LEU A 126 18.11 5.85 4.86
C LEU A 126 19.52 6.31 4.44
N TYR A 127 20.54 5.46 4.68
CA TYR A 127 21.90 5.72 4.22
C TYR A 127 21.99 5.70 2.69
N LEU A 128 21.41 4.70 2.02
CA LEU A 128 21.41 4.60 0.56
C LEU A 128 20.68 5.78 -0.09
N VAL A 129 19.54 6.21 0.47
CA VAL A 129 18.83 7.42 0.02
C VAL A 129 19.77 8.63 0.10
N LYS A 130 20.38 8.87 1.27
CA LYS A 130 21.33 9.99 1.42
C LYS A 130 22.48 9.92 0.40
N GLN A 131 23.01 8.73 0.11
CA GLN A 131 24.14 8.55 -0.79
C GLN A 131 23.79 8.67 -2.26
N TYR A 132 22.64 8.15 -2.69
CA TYR A 132 22.30 8.00 -4.11
C TYR A 132 21.29 9.05 -4.62
N ILE A 133 20.59 9.73 -3.70
CA ILE A 133 19.55 10.72 -4.03
C ILE A 133 19.92 12.11 -3.50
N GLY A 134 20.61 12.18 -2.36
CA GLY A 134 20.97 13.43 -1.71
C GLY A 134 19.91 13.93 -0.72
N LEU A 135 20.30 14.77 0.23
CA LEU A 135 19.36 15.31 1.22
C LEU A 135 18.48 16.41 0.61
N GLU A 136 19.00 17.14 -0.36
CA GLU A 136 18.30 18.18 -1.12
C GLU A 136 17.09 17.63 -1.91
N ASN A 137 17.11 16.35 -2.27
CA ASN A 137 16.03 15.65 -2.95
C ASN A 137 15.26 14.70 -2.01
N TRP A 138 15.44 14.86 -0.69
CA TRP A 138 14.67 14.14 0.32
C TRP A 138 13.60 15.07 0.89
N GLU A 139 12.34 14.73 0.61
CA GLU A 139 11.18 15.50 1.05
C GLU A 139 10.33 14.73 2.07
N GLU A 140 9.78 15.47 3.04
CA GLU A 140 8.91 14.94 4.09
C GLU A 140 7.56 15.67 4.08
N PRO A 141 6.75 15.48 3.02
CA PRO A 141 5.49 16.19 2.88
C PRO A 141 4.53 15.78 3.99
N THR A 142 3.92 16.78 4.62
CA THR A 142 2.87 16.63 5.63
C THR A 142 1.76 17.62 5.31
N GLY A 143 0.55 17.33 5.77
CA GLY A 143 -0.63 18.14 5.46
C GLY A 143 -1.78 17.29 4.95
N GLY A 144 -2.98 17.88 4.95
CA GLY A 144 -4.19 17.19 4.52
C GLY A 144 -4.34 17.07 3.00
N PHE A 145 -3.62 17.89 2.20
CA PHE A 145 -3.74 17.94 0.74
C PHE A 145 -2.48 18.53 0.09
N THR A 146 -1.30 18.13 0.59
CA THR A 146 -0.02 18.72 0.17
C THR A 146 0.34 18.22 -1.23
N PRO A 147 0.51 19.12 -2.22
CA PRO A 147 0.94 18.72 -3.56
C PRO A 147 2.36 18.18 -3.56
N ILE A 148 2.57 17.12 -4.33
CA ILE A 148 3.90 16.70 -4.79
C ILE A 148 3.89 16.67 -6.31
N ALA A 149 4.99 17.08 -6.93
CA ALA A 149 5.11 17.21 -8.38
C ALA A 149 6.34 16.46 -8.92
N PRO A 150 6.38 15.12 -8.80
CA PRO A 150 7.51 14.35 -9.29
C PRO A 150 7.69 14.53 -10.81
N LYS A 151 8.94 14.54 -11.26
CA LYS A 151 9.30 14.73 -12.68
C LYS A 151 8.54 13.75 -13.58
N GLY A 152 8.01 14.25 -14.70
CA GLY A 152 7.28 13.42 -15.68
C GLY A 152 5.81 13.16 -15.35
N PHE A 153 5.28 13.60 -14.20
CA PHE A 153 3.87 13.41 -13.80
C PHE A 153 2.97 14.63 -14.06
N LYS A 154 3.32 15.54 -14.98
CA LYS A 154 2.62 16.84 -15.18
C LYS A 154 1.09 16.75 -15.34
N GLY A 155 0.58 15.66 -15.92
CA GLY A 155 -0.87 15.48 -16.11
C GLY A 155 -1.60 14.88 -14.92
N VAL A 156 -0.91 14.46 -13.86
CA VAL A 156 -1.47 13.78 -12.69
C VAL A 156 -1.35 14.70 -11.48
N ASP A 157 -2.47 15.00 -10.84
CA ASP A 157 -2.47 15.74 -9.57
C ASP A 157 -2.25 14.75 -8.42
N ILE A 158 -1.06 14.82 -7.80
CA ILE A 158 -0.63 13.92 -6.72
C ILE A 158 -0.60 14.71 -5.41
N ARG A 159 -1.38 14.25 -4.43
CA ARG A 159 -1.50 14.88 -3.11
C ARG A 159 -1.16 13.91 -2.00
N VAL A 160 -0.41 14.37 -1.02
CA VAL A 160 -0.25 13.71 0.28
C VAL A 160 -1.39 14.14 1.20
N LEU A 161 -2.13 13.16 1.70
CA LEU A 161 -3.32 13.34 2.56
C LEU A 161 -2.98 13.23 4.05
N LEU A 162 -2.04 12.35 4.37
CA LEU A 162 -1.56 12.08 5.72
C LEU A 162 -0.04 11.85 5.66
N PRO A 163 0.68 12.04 6.78
CA PRO A 163 0.18 12.54 8.07
C PRO A 163 -0.05 14.05 8.08
N LEU A 164 -0.88 14.52 9.03
CA LEU A 164 -1.03 15.95 9.32
C LEU A 164 0.24 16.53 9.99
N PRO A 165 0.50 17.85 9.90
CA PRO A 165 1.78 18.44 10.31
C PRO A 165 2.14 18.31 11.80
N ASN A 166 1.15 18.05 12.67
CA ASN A 166 1.32 17.87 14.11
C ASN A 166 2.14 16.62 14.51
N LEU A 167 2.48 15.75 13.54
CA LEU A 167 3.29 14.56 13.74
C LEU A 167 4.75 14.73 13.32
N LYS A 168 5.13 15.89 12.78
CA LYS A 168 6.50 16.12 12.30
C LYS A 168 7.52 16.02 13.44
N GLY A 169 8.56 15.21 13.23
CA GLY A 169 9.66 15.03 14.19
C GLY A 169 9.39 14.01 15.31
N ARG A 170 8.12 13.66 15.58
CA ARG A 170 7.73 12.79 16.71
C ARG A 170 8.40 11.42 16.71
N TYR A 171 8.62 10.83 15.53
CA TYR A 171 9.31 9.55 15.42
C TYR A 171 10.72 9.61 16.01
N PHE A 172 11.44 10.70 15.71
CA PHE A 172 12.77 10.91 16.23
C PHE A 172 12.77 11.24 17.72
N ASP A 173 11.76 11.97 18.19
CA ASP A 173 11.62 12.27 19.61
C ASP A 173 11.40 10.98 20.43
N MET A 174 10.66 10.00 19.88
CA MET A 174 10.53 8.66 20.48
C MET A 174 11.85 7.90 20.53
N ILE A 175 12.65 8.01 19.46
CA ILE A 175 13.99 7.43 19.38
C ILE A 175 14.91 8.08 20.44
N GLU A 176 14.91 9.41 20.56
CA GLU A 176 15.72 10.14 21.54
C GLU A 176 15.30 9.85 22.99
N ALA A 177 14.00 9.60 23.23
CA ALA A 177 13.48 9.18 24.53
C ALA A 177 13.86 7.74 24.92
N GLY A 178 14.62 7.02 24.10
CA GLY A 178 15.02 5.64 24.39
C GLY A 178 13.86 4.65 24.32
N SER A 179 12.81 4.95 23.56
CA SER A 179 11.73 3.98 23.30
C SER A 179 12.23 2.92 22.34
N TYR A 180 12.93 1.90 22.84
CA TYR A 180 13.73 0.97 22.02
C TYR A 180 12.92 0.15 20.99
N ASP A 181 11.61 -0.03 21.19
CA ASP A 181 10.73 -0.76 20.27
C ASP A 181 9.90 0.15 19.34
N VAL A 182 10.50 1.20 18.78
CA VAL A 182 9.80 2.03 17.80
C VAL A 182 9.42 1.20 16.56
N THR A 183 10.28 0.32 16.06
CA THR A 183 10.06 -0.45 14.81
C THR A 183 8.99 -1.56 14.86
N ALA A 184 8.45 -1.90 16.03
CA ALA A 184 7.34 -2.86 16.14
C ALA A 184 6.10 -2.24 16.78
N SER A 185 6.15 -0.95 17.11
CA SER A 185 5.02 -0.29 17.74
C SER A 185 3.92 -0.02 16.72
N ASN A 186 2.67 -0.35 17.09
CA ASN A 186 1.47 0.14 16.38
C ASN A 186 1.45 1.67 16.20
N GLU A 187 2.30 2.42 16.93
CA GLU A 187 2.42 3.86 16.80
C GLU A 187 3.07 4.31 15.48
N ASN A 188 3.85 3.46 14.80
CA ASN A 188 4.46 3.79 13.50
C ASN A 188 3.41 4.08 12.43
N ASN A 189 2.33 3.31 12.44
CA ASN A 189 1.17 3.46 11.56
C ASN A 189 0.57 4.87 11.59
N ARG A 190 0.82 5.65 12.65
CA ARG A 190 0.33 7.03 12.75
C ARG A 190 1.08 7.99 11.83
N LEU A 191 2.30 7.62 11.46
CA LEU A 191 3.18 8.38 10.57
C LEU A 191 2.92 8.06 9.10
N SER A 192 2.13 7.02 8.83
CA SER A 192 1.86 6.53 7.49
C SER A 192 1.46 7.63 6.53
N MET A 193 2.14 7.66 5.40
CA MET A 193 1.74 8.51 4.30
C MET A 193 0.53 7.91 3.59
N ALA A 194 -0.45 8.74 3.31
CA ALA A 194 -1.54 8.41 2.40
C ALA A 194 -1.51 9.36 1.20
N PHE A 195 -1.85 8.85 0.02
CA PHE A 195 -1.74 9.58 -1.24
C PHE A 195 -3.08 9.59 -1.97
N SER A 196 -3.33 10.67 -2.72
CA SER A 196 -4.35 10.68 -3.76
C SER A 196 -3.71 10.99 -5.11
N PHE A 197 -4.20 10.30 -6.14
CA PHE A 197 -3.82 10.47 -7.53
C PHE A 197 -5.07 10.83 -8.31
N LYS A 198 -5.16 12.07 -8.79
CA LYS A 198 -6.27 12.53 -9.61
C LYS A 198 -5.82 12.70 -11.06
N TYR A 199 -6.52 12.03 -11.97
CA TYR A 199 -6.24 12.06 -13.41
C TYR A 199 -7.54 11.97 -14.20
N LYS A 200 -7.74 12.88 -15.16
CA LYS A 200 -8.92 12.91 -16.05
C LYS A 200 -10.26 12.76 -15.32
N GLY A 201 -10.42 13.47 -14.19
CA GLY A 201 -11.66 13.50 -13.41
C GLY A 201 -11.88 12.30 -12.48
N LYS A 202 -10.99 11.30 -12.49
CA LYS A 202 -11.02 10.14 -11.58
C LYS A 202 -9.95 10.28 -10.50
N GLN A 203 -10.21 9.74 -9.31
CA GLN A 203 -9.30 9.77 -8.18
C GLN A 203 -9.06 8.36 -7.63
N ILE A 204 -7.79 8.02 -7.41
CA ILE A 204 -7.36 6.82 -6.71
C ILE A 204 -6.71 7.23 -5.39
N ILE A 205 -7.04 6.56 -4.30
CA ILE A 205 -6.47 6.83 -2.98
C ILE A 205 -5.67 5.62 -2.50
N LEU A 206 -4.47 5.87 -2.01
CA LEU A 206 -3.65 4.88 -1.31
C LEU A 206 -3.66 5.23 0.18
N GLY A 207 -4.38 4.44 0.97
CA GLY A 207 -4.66 4.76 2.37
C GLY A 207 -3.48 4.61 3.35
N GLY A 208 -2.35 4.05 2.89
CA GLY A 208 -1.23 3.66 3.75
C GLY A 208 -1.68 2.77 4.92
N ASP A 209 -0.95 2.79 6.02
CA ASP A 209 -1.33 2.07 7.25
C ASP A 209 -1.91 2.99 8.32
N CYS A 210 -2.45 4.14 7.91
CA CYS A 210 -2.98 5.15 8.82
C CYS A 210 -4.09 4.61 9.73
N GLN A 211 -3.94 4.85 11.04
CA GLN A 211 -4.96 4.51 12.02
C GLN A 211 -6.26 5.32 11.83
N GLU A 212 -7.41 4.76 12.22
CA GLU A 212 -8.73 5.43 12.13
C GLU A 212 -8.71 6.86 12.68
N LYS A 213 -8.09 7.06 13.86
CA LYS A 213 -7.98 8.39 14.47
C LYS A 213 -7.36 9.43 13.53
N ARG A 214 -6.37 9.04 12.71
CA ARG A 214 -5.73 9.93 11.73
C ARG A 214 -6.69 10.28 10.61
N TRP A 215 -7.47 9.31 10.13
CA TRP A 215 -8.52 9.55 9.13
C TRP A 215 -9.64 10.44 9.64
N PHE A 216 -10.03 10.36 10.92
CA PHE A 216 -10.98 11.32 11.50
C PHE A 216 -10.41 12.73 11.62
N GLU A 217 -9.13 12.88 11.98
CA GLU A 217 -8.47 14.18 11.96
C GLU A 217 -8.42 14.76 10.53
N HIS A 218 -8.12 13.93 9.54
CA HIS A 218 -8.16 14.30 8.13
C HIS A 218 -9.57 14.67 7.65
N LYS A 219 -10.60 13.93 8.04
CA LYS A 219 -12.01 14.25 7.74
C LYS A 219 -12.40 15.62 8.29
N ARG A 220 -11.98 15.96 9.51
CA ARG A 220 -12.18 17.29 10.10
C ARG A 220 -11.42 18.38 9.34
N PHE A 221 -10.20 18.09 8.88
CA PHE A 221 -9.45 18.99 8.01
C PHE A 221 -10.22 19.27 6.71
N CYS A 222 -10.66 18.21 6.02
CA CYS A 222 -11.42 18.29 4.78
C CYS A 222 -12.70 19.11 4.95
N SER A 223 -13.47 18.86 6.01
CA SER A 223 -14.70 19.61 6.31
C SER A 223 -14.45 21.10 6.53
N ARG A 224 -13.33 21.48 7.17
CA ARG A 224 -12.97 22.91 7.36
C ARG A 224 -12.48 23.57 6.08
N ALA A 225 -11.85 22.79 5.20
CA ALA A 225 -11.30 23.27 3.94
C ALA A 225 -12.31 23.20 2.77
N ASP A 226 -13.53 22.71 3.03
CA ASP A 226 -14.56 22.43 2.01
C ASP A 226 -14.03 21.51 0.90
N ILE A 227 -13.34 20.44 1.29
CA ILE A 227 -12.78 19.43 0.39
C ILE A 227 -13.51 18.10 0.60
N THR A 228 -13.83 17.41 -0.49
CA THR A 228 -14.35 16.04 -0.46
C THR A 228 -13.41 15.11 -1.23
N LEU A 229 -13.10 13.96 -0.65
CA LEU A 229 -12.42 12.88 -1.36
C LEU A 229 -13.45 12.14 -2.20
N LEU A 230 -13.10 11.87 -3.46
CA LEU A 230 -13.96 11.20 -4.43
C LEU A 230 -13.25 9.95 -4.95
N GLY A 231 -12.75 9.11 -4.03
CA GLY A 231 -12.03 7.90 -4.38
C GLY A 231 -12.90 6.96 -5.20
N ASN A 232 -12.62 6.83 -6.50
CA ASN A 232 -13.24 5.81 -7.35
C ASN A 232 -12.68 4.42 -7.01
N SER A 233 -11.41 4.37 -6.60
CA SER A 233 -10.82 3.20 -5.98
C SER A 233 -9.85 3.58 -4.87
N VAL A 234 -9.88 2.78 -3.80
CA VAL A 234 -9.10 3.03 -2.59
C VAL A 234 -8.37 1.76 -2.21
N LYS A 235 -7.05 1.83 -2.09
CA LYS A 235 -6.30 0.84 -1.29
C LYS A 235 -6.62 1.12 0.17
N LEU A 236 -7.34 0.21 0.79
CA LEU A 236 -7.83 0.39 2.16
C LEU A 236 -6.66 0.57 3.15
N PRO A 237 -6.85 1.42 4.16
CA PRO A 237 -5.88 1.58 5.24
C PRO A 237 -5.50 0.26 5.90
N HIS A 238 -4.22 0.12 6.23
CA HIS A 238 -3.67 -0.90 7.12
C HIS A 238 -4.11 -2.32 6.72
N HIS A 239 -3.92 -2.65 5.43
CA HIS A 239 -4.24 -3.96 4.86
C HIS A 239 -5.70 -4.40 5.03
N GLY A 240 -6.62 -3.46 5.33
CA GLY A 240 -8.01 -3.77 5.65
C GLY A 240 -8.22 -4.22 7.10
N ALA A 241 -7.42 -3.72 8.05
CA ALA A 241 -7.60 -3.94 9.49
C ALA A 241 -8.96 -3.43 9.97
N ASP A 242 -9.62 -4.18 10.87
CA ASP A 242 -10.98 -3.87 11.32
C ASP A 242 -11.09 -2.49 11.99
N LYS A 243 -10.14 -2.21 12.89
CA LYS A 243 -10.07 -1.00 13.71
C LYS A 243 -9.81 0.29 12.90
N ASP A 244 -9.30 0.15 11.67
CA ASP A 244 -8.89 1.28 10.83
C ASP A 244 -9.81 1.48 9.62
N ASN A 245 -10.83 0.62 9.48
CA ASN A 245 -11.76 0.58 8.36
C ASN A 245 -13.21 0.52 8.84
N SER A 246 -13.58 1.45 9.75
CA SER A 246 -14.98 1.69 10.08
C SER A 246 -15.75 2.22 8.87
N VAL A 247 -17.08 2.16 8.94
CA VAL A 247 -17.96 2.69 7.90
C VAL A 247 -17.67 4.17 7.66
N ASP A 248 -17.39 4.95 8.71
CA ASP A 248 -17.11 6.37 8.58
C ASP A 248 -15.78 6.67 7.89
N VAL A 249 -14.76 5.84 8.12
CA VAL A 249 -13.48 5.96 7.40
C VAL A 249 -13.67 5.56 5.95
N ILE A 250 -14.29 4.41 5.68
CA ILE A 250 -14.53 3.95 4.30
C ILE A 250 -15.35 5.01 3.54
N SER A 251 -16.48 5.44 4.07
CA SER A 251 -17.31 6.47 3.42
C SER A 251 -16.61 7.82 3.26
N HIS A 252 -15.64 8.17 4.12
CA HIS A 252 -14.83 9.39 3.95
C HIS A 252 -13.85 9.29 2.76
N LEU A 253 -13.40 8.09 2.42
CA LEU A 253 -12.40 7.89 1.36
C LEU A 253 -13.02 7.77 -0.03
N PHE A 254 -14.23 7.25 -0.13
CA PHE A 254 -14.86 6.97 -1.41
C PHE A 254 -15.80 8.07 -1.87
N ASP A 255 -16.02 8.13 -3.18
CA ASP A 255 -17.13 8.87 -3.77
C ASP A 255 -18.48 8.21 -3.42
N ASN A 256 -19.59 8.91 -3.66
CA ASN A 256 -20.96 8.42 -3.55
C ASN A 256 -21.42 7.61 -4.78
N ASP A 257 -20.53 7.32 -5.73
CA ASP A 257 -20.79 6.47 -6.90
C ASP A 257 -21.17 5.02 -6.49
N ASP A 258 -21.88 4.30 -7.35
CA ASP A 258 -22.29 2.91 -7.15
C ASP A 258 -21.11 1.94 -7.35
N HIS A 259 -20.09 2.32 -8.11
CA HIS A 259 -18.97 1.43 -8.47
C HIS A 259 -17.70 1.73 -7.67
N ARG A 260 -17.68 1.31 -6.40
CA ARG A 260 -16.60 1.63 -5.45
C ARG A 260 -15.67 0.44 -5.22
N SER A 261 -14.47 0.53 -5.76
CA SER A 261 -13.50 -0.58 -5.71
C SER A 261 -12.52 -0.47 -4.55
N ALA A 262 -12.63 -1.37 -3.58
CA ALA A 262 -11.77 -1.45 -2.41
C ALA A 262 -10.62 -2.44 -2.65
N ILE A 263 -9.39 -1.94 -2.78
CA ILE A 263 -8.21 -2.77 -2.95
C ILE A 263 -7.59 -3.09 -1.59
N ILE A 264 -7.20 -4.35 -1.40
CA ILE A 264 -6.56 -4.82 -0.16
C ILE A 264 -5.31 -5.61 -0.52
N SER A 265 -4.14 -5.06 -0.22
CA SER A 265 -2.89 -5.82 -0.16
C SER A 265 -2.78 -6.45 1.22
N ALA A 266 -2.77 -7.78 1.33
CA ALA A 266 -2.64 -8.47 2.61
C ALA A 266 -2.27 -9.94 2.41
N GLY A 267 -1.72 -10.59 3.45
CA GLY A 267 -1.31 -11.99 3.38
C GLY A 267 -2.45 -13.02 3.50
N GLY A 268 -3.65 -12.62 3.88
CA GLY A 268 -4.82 -13.49 4.04
C GLY A 268 -4.99 -14.15 5.42
N GLY A 269 -3.97 -14.04 6.29
CA GLY A 269 -3.96 -14.64 7.63
C GLY A 269 -4.68 -13.80 8.70
N SER A 270 -4.15 -12.61 9.00
CA SER A 270 -4.77 -11.61 9.90
C SER A 270 -5.65 -10.63 9.11
N HIS A 271 -5.20 -10.25 7.93
CA HIS A 271 -5.80 -9.26 7.07
C HIS A 271 -6.13 -9.83 5.67
N PRO A 272 -7.16 -9.33 4.96
CA PRO A 272 -8.19 -8.42 5.49
C PRO A 272 -8.97 -9.03 6.65
N ALA A 273 -9.36 -8.17 7.59
CA ALA A 273 -10.14 -8.58 8.74
C ALA A 273 -11.57 -8.97 8.33
N LYS A 274 -12.18 -9.89 9.09
CA LYS A 274 -13.55 -10.35 8.84
C LYS A 274 -14.56 -9.21 8.82
N GLY A 275 -14.51 -8.31 9.80
CA GLY A 275 -15.47 -7.21 9.89
C GLY A 275 -15.32 -6.21 8.74
N THR A 276 -14.10 -5.90 8.30
CA THR A 276 -13.86 -5.11 7.08
C THR A 276 -14.55 -5.75 5.87
N LEU A 277 -14.34 -7.04 5.62
CA LEU A 277 -14.96 -7.74 4.49
C LEU A 277 -16.50 -7.71 4.56
N LEU A 278 -17.08 -7.89 5.75
CA LEU A 278 -18.52 -7.84 5.95
C LEU A 278 -19.08 -6.42 5.72
N ARG A 279 -18.39 -5.38 6.19
CA ARG A 279 -18.78 -3.98 5.95
C ARG A 279 -18.76 -3.63 4.46
N LEU A 280 -17.73 -4.09 3.73
CA LEU A 280 -17.66 -3.87 2.28
C LEU A 280 -18.84 -4.54 1.56
N GLU A 281 -19.17 -5.78 1.91
CA GLU A 281 -20.33 -6.49 1.36
C GLU A 281 -21.66 -5.78 1.69
N GLU A 282 -21.87 -5.42 2.96
CA GLU A 282 -23.08 -4.74 3.43
C GLU A 282 -23.29 -3.39 2.73
N LYS A 283 -22.21 -2.64 2.51
CA LYS A 283 -22.24 -1.31 1.87
C LYS A 283 -21.98 -1.36 0.35
N LYS A 284 -22.00 -2.57 -0.24
CA LYS A 284 -21.85 -2.81 -1.68
C LYS A 284 -20.57 -2.21 -2.29
N PHE A 285 -19.47 -2.24 -1.55
CA PHE A 285 -18.14 -1.99 -2.11
C PHE A 285 -17.61 -3.26 -2.76
N SER A 286 -16.91 -3.14 -3.88
CA SER A 286 -16.31 -4.28 -4.59
C SER A 286 -14.89 -4.56 -4.06
N PRO A 287 -14.66 -5.64 -3.28
CA PRO A 287 -13.33 -5.97 -2.78
C PRO A 287 -12.44 -6.62 -3.85
N TYR A 288 -11.18 -6.19 -3.89
CA TYR A 288 -10.11 -6.77 -4.68
C TYR A 288 -8.91 -7.03 -3.77
N CYS A 289 -8.70 -8.29 -3.38
CA CYS A 289 -7.64 -8.67 -2.44
C CYS A 289 -6.48 -9.34 -3.19
N THR A 290 -5.23 -9.00 -2.87
CA THR A 290 -4.05 -9.66 -3.48
C THR A 290 -4.02 -11.15 -3.12
N ASN A 291 -4.22 -11.48 -1.85
CA ASN A 291 -4.33 -12.86 -1.35
C ASN A 291 -5.71 -13.20 -0.79
N LEU A 292 -5.99 -14.49 -0.71
CA LEU A 292 -7.24 -15.04 -0.20
C LEU A 292 -7.26 -14.94 1.32
N SER A 293 -8.22 -14.21 1.85
CA SER A 293 -8.49 -14.19 3.29
C SER A 293 -9.04 -15.53 3.75
N LYS A 294 -8.60 -15.99 4.93
CA LYS A 294 -9.21 -17.14 5.62
C LYS A 294 -10.71 -16.97 5.90
N TYR A 295 -11.24 -15.76 5.79
CA TYR A 295 -12.65 -15.43 5.96
C TYR A 295 -13.45 -15.38 4.64
N CYS A 296 -12.80 -15.60 3.50
CA CYS A 296 -13.44 -15.70 2.19
C CYS A 296 -13.87 -17.14 1.87
N SER A 297 -13.17 -18.13 2.41
CA SER A 297 -13.49 -19.55 2.28
C SER A 297 -14.33 -20.02 3.47
N ASN A 298 -15.66 -20.08 3.31
CA ASN A 298 -16.54 -20.78 4.27
C ASN A 298 -16.59 -22.30 4.03
N ILE A 299 -15.83 -22.81 3.06
CA ILE A 299 -15.73 -24.24 2.78
C ILE A 299 -14.67 -24.85 3.70
N ARG A 300 -15.08 -25.19 4.93
CA ARG A 300 -14.38 -26.21 5.70
C ARG A 300 -14.74 -27.56 5.08
N ASP A 301 -13.73 -28.31 4.66
CA ASP A 301 -13.81 -29.74 4.37
C ASP A 301 -15.00 -30.20 3.51
N VAL A 302 -15.13 -29.68 2.29
CA VAL A 302 -15.93 -30.41 1.27
C VAL A 302 -14.97 -31.33 0.53
N ASP A 303 -15.03 -32.61 0.88
CA ASP A 303 -14.36 -33.69 0.15
C ASP A 303 -15.08 -33.91 -1.19
N PHE A 304 -14.66 -33.17 -2.21
CA PHE A 304 -15.06 -33.47 -3.58
C PHE A 304 -14.24 -34.68 -4.05
N SER A 305 -14.79 -35.87 -3.84
CA SER A 305 -14.33 -37.07 -4.54
C SER A 305 -14.32 -36.79 -6.05
N LEU A 306 -13.28 -37.28 -6.72
CA LEU A 306 -12.91 -36.97 -8.11
C LEU A 306 -14.03 -37.22 -9.16
N SER A 307 -15.14 -37.86 -8.79
CA SER A 307 -16.25 -38.18 -9.69
C SER A 307 -17.21 -37.02 -9.99
N ALA A 308 -17.21 -35.93 -9.20
CA ALA A 308 -18.15 -34.81 -9.39
C ALA A 308 -17.58 -33.65 -10.24
N LYS A 309 -16.33 -33.73 -10.72
CA LYS A 309 -15.66 -32.61 -11.41
C LYS A 309 -16.08 -32.40 -12.87
N HIS A 310 -16.65 -33.42 -13.53
CA HIS A 310 -16.95 -33.34 -14.97
C HIS A 310 -18.14 -32.44 -15.33
N ASP A 311 -19.07 -32.18 -14.41
CA ASP A 311 -20.28 -31.39 -14.65
C ASP A 311 -20.25 -29.97 -14.05
N LEU A 312 -19.16 -29.59 -13.37
CA LEU A 312 -19.06 -28.28 -12.71
C LEU A 312 -18.45 -27.23 -13.64
N ASN A 313 -19.00 -26.00 -13.59
CA ASN A 313 -18.47 -24.85 -14.32
C ASN A 313 -16.98 -24.63 -13.97
N PRO A 314 -16.08 -24.44 -14.95
CA PRO A 314 -14.65 -24.23 -14.71
C PRO A 314 -14.31 -23.07 -13.74
N ARG A 315 -15.13 -22.01 -13.71
CA ARG A 315 -14.98 -20.91 -12.73
C ARG A 315 -15.32 -21.36 -11.32
N LEU A 316 -16.35 -22.19 -11.16
CA LEU A 316 -16.74 -22.76 -9.87
C LEU A 316 -15.68 -23.76 -9.37
N VAL A 317 -15.14 -24.61 -10.26
CA VAL A 317 -14.03 -25.53 -9.89
C VAL A 317 -12.82 -24.76 -9.38
N ARG A 318 -12.39 -23.69 -10.08
CA ARG A 318 -11.27 -22.84 -9.61
C ARG A 318 -11.57 -22.18 -8.27
N PHE A 319 -12.80 -21.70 -8.05
CA PHE A 319 -13.21 -21.15 -6.76
C PHE A 319 -13.13 -22.19 -5.64
N LEU A 320 -13.67 -23.40 -5.85
CA LEU A 320 -13.63 -24.48 -4.87
C LEU A 320 -12.19 -24.92 -4.54
N GLU A 321 -11.32 -25.02 -5.54
CA GLU A 321 -9.90 -25.34 -5.34
C GLU A 321 -9.16 -24.23 -4.58
N SER A 322 -9.51 -22.97 -4.84
CA SER A 322 -8.98 -21.83 -4.09
C SER A 322 -9.35 -21.87 -2.61
N CYS A 323 -10.51 -22.45 -2.26
CA CYS A 323 -11.05 -22.51 -0.90
C CYS A 323 -10.44 -23.60 0.01
N LYS A 324 -9.59 -24.50 -0.49
CA LYS A 324 -8.92 -25.50 0.37
C LYS A 324 -7.97 -24.79 1.33
N VAL A 325 -8.31 -24.69 2.61
CA VAL A 325 -7.50 -23.93 3.58
C VAL A 325 -6.15 -24.62 3.81
N SER A 326 -5.06 -23.87 3.63
CA SER A 326 -3.72 -24.24 4.10
C SER A 326 -3.11 -23.04 4.83
N ASN A 327 -2.24 -23.27 5.81
CA ASN A 327 -1.50 -22.19 6.50
C ASN A 327 -0.54 -21.36 5.61
N LYS A 328 -0.49 -21.63 4.30
CA LYS A 328 0.31 -20.90 3.32
C LYS A 328 -0.50 -19.76 2.69
N ILE A 329 0.15 -18.62 2.44
CA ILE A 329 -0.41 -17.50 1.68
C ILE A 329 -0.85 -18.01 0.30
N ARG A 330 -2.08 -17.71 -0.09
CA ARG A 330 -2.67 -18.09 -1.38
C ARG A 330 -3.11 -16.85 -2.14
N PRO A 331 -2.73 -16.68 -3.42
CA PRO A 331 -3.24 -15.58 -4.23
C PRO A 331 -4.77 -15.62 -4.35
N CYS A 332 -5.40 -14.45 -4.25
CA CYS A 332 -6.81 -14.25 -4.59
C CYS A 332 -6.88 -13.61 -5.97
N GLN A 333 -6.64 -12.29 -6.07
CA GLN A 333 -6.57 -11.61 -7.36
C GLN A 333 -5.12 -11.50 -7.86
N GLY A 334 -4.13 -11.81 -7.00
CA GLY A 334 -2.71 -11.65 -7.30
C GLY A 334 -2.33 -10.18 -7.40
N ASP A 335 -1.43 -9.83 -8.32
CA ASP A 335 -1.15 -8.43 -8.65
C ASP A 335 -2.42 -7.74 -9.16
N ILE A 336 -2.67 -6.51 -8.71
CA ILE A 336 -3.84 -5.70 -9.10
C ILE A 336 -3.33 -4.41 -9.74
N THR A 337 -3.84 -4.06 -10.91
CA THR A 337 -3.51 -2.80 -11.57
C THR A 337 -4.77 -1.97 -11.74
N ILE A 338 -4.81 -0.78 -11.16
CA ILE A 338 -5.84 0.22 -11.45
C ILE A 338 -5.33 1.11 -12.57
N SER A 339 -6.15 1.38 -13.58
CA SER A 339 -5.77 2.29 -14.66
C SER A 339 -6.84 3.33 -15.00
N ILE A 340 -6.36 4.52 -15.39
CA ILE A 340 -7.18 5.61 -15.93
C ILE A 340 -6.59 6.07 -17.25
N ASN A 341 -7.36 5.95 -18.33
CA ASN A 341 -6.91 6.35 -19.68
C ASN A 341 -7.10 7.85 -19.96
N GLY A 342 -6.64 8.32 -21.11
CA GLY A 342 -6.74 9.74 -21.51
C GLY A 342 -8.17 10.29 -21.64
N LYS A 343 -9.16 9.41 -21.76
CA LYS A 343 -10.60 9.73 -21.81
C LYS A 343 -11.28 9.65 -20.44
N GLY A 344 -10.54 9.34 -19.38
CA GLY A 344 -11.09 9.16 -18.03
C GLY A 344 -11.80 7.82 -17.81
N HIS A 345 -11.66 6.85 -18.74
CA HIS A 345 -12.14 5.50 -18.48
C HIS A 345 -11.28 4.85 -17.40
N PHE A 346 -11.96 4.21 -16.45
CA PHE A 346 -11.38 3.58 -15.27
C PHE A 346 -11.46 2.06 -15.43
N ALA A 347 -10.39 1.34 -15.15
CA ALA A 347 -10.33 -0.12 -15.21
C ALA A 347 -9.49 -0.72 -14.08
N ILE A 348 -9.79 -1.98 -13.72
CA ILE A 348 -9.03 -2.77 -12.75
C ILE A 348 -8.68 -4.11 -13.40
N ASP A 349 -7.40 -4.32 -13.62
CA ASP A 349 -6.83 -5.57 -14.09
C ASP A 349 -6.30 -6.40 -12.92
N ARG A 350 -6.38 -7.72 -13.03
CA ARG A 350 -6.03 -8.67 -11.96
C ARG A 350 -5.19 -9.79 -12.56
N GLN A 351 -4.14 -10.21 -11.86
CA GLN A 351 -3.31 -11.33 -12.28
C GLN A 351 -4.12 -12.64 -12.38
N TYR A 352 -5.06 -12.83 -11.45
CA TYR A 352 -5.96 -13.98 -11.43
C TYR A 352 -7.41 -13.52 -11.46
N GLU A 353 -8.21 -14.06 -12.39
CA GLU A 353 -9.63 -13.76 -12.50
C GLU A 353 -10.50 -14.58 -11.52
N ASN A 354 -10.05 -14.76 -10.28
CA ASN A 354 -10.79 -15.55 -9.30
C ASN A 354 -12.07 -14.84 -8.90
N SER A 355 -13.18 -15.57 -8.89
CA SER A 355 -14.49 -15.07 -8.47
C SER A 355 -14.49 -14.75 -6.98
N CYS A 356 -15.15 -13.66 -6.59
CA CYS A 356 -15.25 -13.21 -5.22
C CYS A 356 -16.71 -13.24 -4.73
N PRO A 357 -17.03 -14.01 -3.68
CA PRO A 357 -18.40 -14.08 -3.16
C PRO A 357 -18.90 -12.79 -2.52
N ARG A 358 -18.00 -11.86 -2.21
CA ARG A 358 -18.30 -10.58 -1.57
C ARG A 358 -18.30 -9.40 -2.54
N ARG A 359 -18.08 -9.64 -3.84
CA ARG A 359 -18.04 -8.61 -4.90
C ARG A 359 -19.29 -8.59 -5.76
N GLY A 360 -20.23 -9.50 -5.53
CA GLY A 360 -21.42 -9.67 -6.37
C GLY A 360 -21.19 -10.60 -7.57
N ASP A 361 -19.99 -11.19 -7.71
CA ASP A 361 -19.64 -12.06 -8.86
C ASP A 361 -20.57 -13.28 -9.01
N PHE A 362 -21.32 -13.67 -7.98
CA PHE A 362 -22.28 -14.78 -7.99
C PHE A 362 -23.74 -14.33 -7.91
N GLU A 363 -24.05 -13.05 -8.03
CA GLU A 363 -25.45 -12.57 -7.97
C GLU A 363 -26.33 -13.24 -9.04
N PHE A 364 -25.75 -13.57 -10.19
CA PHE A 364 -26.43 -14.32 -11.25
C PHE A 364 -26.94 -15.71 -10.79
N LEU A 365 -26.35 -16.31 -9.75
CA LEU A 365 -26.79 -17.60 -9.19
C LEU A 365 -28.00 -17.44 -8.24
N ARG A 366 -28.28 -16.23 -7.75
CA ARG A 366 -29.42 -15.95 -6.84
C ARG A 366 -30.69 -15.55 -7.57
N ALA A 367 -30.60 -15.28 -8.88
CA ALA A 367 -31.71 -14.82 -9.71
C ALA A 367 -32.52 -15.96 -10.34
N GLY A 368 -32.33 -17.21 -9.88
CA GLY A 368 -32.96 -18.42 -10.42
C GLY A 368 -33.98 -19.06 -9.48
#